data_AF-A0A2E7C0F7-F1
#
_entry.id   AF-A0A2E7C0F7-F1
#
_cell.length_a   1.000
_cell.length_b   1.000
_cell.length_c   1.000
_cell.angle_alpha   90.00
_cell.angle_beta   90.00
_cell.angle_gamma   90.00
#
_symmetry.space_group_name_H-M   'P 1'
#
loop_
_entity.id
_entity.type
_entity.pdbx_description
1 polymer ?
#
loop_
_entity_poly.entity_id
_entity_poly.type
_entity_poly.pdbx_seq_one_letter_code
_entity_poly.pdbx_strand_id
1 'polypeptide(L)'
;MTPEQKIKHIIIHQTALWKEVLPPTVTDVNVDDLYDELVEHDEHWDALYDVREGEVETNLPCPSSRHYESKSVASSTPSGEWVGWTYWYGGGKYSEPEDIDWMSEAYDLDCVETERLVTVREFSKRESNYD
;
A
#
# COMPACT_ATOMS: atom_id res chain seq x y z
N MET A 1 -5.37 -0.96 -16.87
CA MET A 1 -4.05 -0.73 -16.24
C MET A 1 -3.54 -2.05 -15.69
N THR A 2 -2.26 -2.36 -15.87
CA THR A 2 -1.59 -3.44 -15.14
C THR A 2 -1.46 -3.08 -13.64
N PRO A 3 -1.18 -4.04 -12.74
CA PRO A 3 -0.92 -3.72 -11.33
C PRO A 3 0.20 -2.69 -11.13
N GLU A 4 1.31 -2.82 -11.87
CA GLU A 4 2.41 -1.86 -11.86
C GLU A 4 1.93 -0.46 -12.28
N GLN A 5 1.15 -0.37 -13.36
CA GLN A 5 0.56 0.90 -13.82
C GLN A 5 -0.40 1.49 -12.79
N LYS A 6 -1.13 0.67 -12.03
CA LYS A 6 -1.99 1.14 -10.94
C LYS A 6 -1.18 1.79 -9.82
N ILE A 7 -0.03 1.22 -9.46
CA ILE A 7 0.89 1.85 -8.50
C ILE A 7 1.41 3.18 -9.03
N LYS A 8 1.88 3.23 -10.29
CA LYS A 8 2.32 4.49 -10.93
C LYS A 8 1.22 5.55 -10.91
N HIS A 9 -0.03 5.17 -11.18
CA HIS A 9 -1.19 6.06 -11.08
C HIS A 9 -1.38 6.62 -9.66
N ILE A 10 -1.23 5.80 -8.62
CA ILE A 10 -1.29 6.26 -7.22
C ILE A 10 -0.19 7.29 -6.95
N ILE A 11 1.06 7.00 -7.37
CA ILE A 11 2.21 7.90 -7.17
C ILE A 11 1.97 9.24 -7.87
N ILE A 12 1.55 9.24 -9.14
CA ILE A 12 1.25 10.46 -9.90
C ILE A 12 0.20 11.31 -9.18
N HIS A 13 -0.86 10.68 -8.70
CA HIS A 13 -1.94 11.38 -8.01
C HIS A 13 -1.48 11.93 -6.65
N GLN A 14 -0.71 11.16 -5.88
CA GLN A 14 -0.15 11.57 -4.59
C GLN A 14 0.80 12.77 -4.76
N THR A 15 1.71 12.71 -5.74
CA THR A 15 2.63 13.82 -6.06
C THR A 15 1.87 15.07 -6.44
N ALA A 16 0.80 14.97 -7.26
CA ALA A 16 -0.03 16.11 -7.63
C ALA A 16 -0.74 16.73 -6.42
N LEU A 17 -1.28 15.89 -5.52
CA LEU A 17 -1.94 16.35 -4.30
C LEU A 17 -0.98 17.11 -3.38
N TRP A 18 0.23 16.60 -3.17
CA TRP A 18 1.23 17.25 -2.32
C TRP A 18 1.77 18.56 -2.89
N LYS A 19 1.82 18.67 -4.22
CA LYS A 19 2.14 19.93 -4.91
C LYS A 19 0.96 20.90 -4.96
N GLU A 20 -0.19 20.53 -4.41
CA GLU A 20 -1.44 21.31 -4.45
C GLU A 20 -1.89 21.67 -5.87
N VAL A 21 -1.62 20.77 -6.84
CA VAL A 21 -2.06 20.92 -8.24
C VAL A 21 -3.17 19.93 -8.57
N LEU A 22 -3.93 20.23 -9.61
CA LEU A 22 -4.93 19.30 -10.10
C LEU A 22 -4.23 18.06 -10.70
N PRO A 23 -4.54 16.84 -10.24
CA PRO A 23 -3.97 15.63 -10.81
C PRO A 23 -4.29 15.52 -12.31
N PRO A 24 -3.33 15.08 -13.14
CA PRO A 24 -3.60 14.85 -14.55
C PRO A 24 -4.62 13.71 -14.73
N THR A 25 -5.28 13.67 -15.88
CA THR A 25 -6.10 12.50 -16.24
C THR A 25 -5.19 11.34 -16.62
N VAL A 26 -5.18 10.32 -15.77
CA VAL A 26 -4.36 9.11 -15.95
C VAL A 26 -5.19 7.99 -16.57
N THR A 27 -4.63 7.33 -17.58
CA THR A 27 -5.20 6.23 -18.37
C THR A 27 -4.15 5.14 -18.52
N ASP A 28 -4.55 3.95 -18.92
CA ASP A 28 -3.63 2.83 -19.20
C ASP A 28 -2.64 3.09 -20.34
N VAL A 29 -2.88 4.12 -21.16
CA VAL A 29 -2.02 4.50 -22.29
C VAL A 29 -0.94 5.51 -21.90
N ASN A 30 -1.22 6.44 -20.97
CA ASN A 30 -0.31 7.55 -20.66
C ASN A 30 0.35 7.46 -19.27
N VAL A 31 -0.05 6.48 -18.44
CA VAL A 31 0.43 6.36 -17.06
C VAL A 31 1.95 6.16 -16.97
N ASP A 32 2.53 5.37 -17.87
CA ASP A 32 3.98 5.14 -17.88
C ASP A 32 4.72 6.41 -18.29
N ASP A 33 4.29 7.10 -19.34
CA ASP A 33 4.89 8.38 -19.78
C ASP A 33 4.81 9.47 -18.69
N LEU A 34 3.67 9.58 -17.99
CA LEU A 34 3.49 10.54 -16.90
C LEU A 34 4.37 10.20 -15.69
N TYR A 35 4.57 8.92 -15.42
CA TYR A 35 5.46 8.48 -14.35
C TYR A 35 6.92 8.76 -14.71
N ASP A 36 7.32 8.45 -15.95
CA ASP A 36 8.67 8.72 -16.45
C ASP A 36 9.00 10.23 -16.41
N GLU A 37 8.02 11.11 -16.69
CA GLU A 37 8.18 12.56 -16.52
C GLU A 37 8.51 12.94 -15.05
N LEU A 38 7.84 12.32 -14.06
CA LEU A 38 8.17 12.53 -12.64
C LEU A 38 9.56 12.00 -12.28
N VAL A 39 9.99 10.90 -12.91
CA VAL A 39 11.33 10.34 -12.72
C VAL A 39 12.39 11.28 -13.32
N GLU A 40 12.18 11.76 -14.54
CA GLU A 40 13.07 12.72 -15.20
C GLU A 40 13.23 14.03 -14.43
N HIS A 41 12.16 14.46 -13.74
CA HIS A 41 12.18 15.66 -12.89
C HIS A 41 12.66 15.42 -11.45
N ASP A 42 12.96 14.18 -11.05
CA ASP A 42 13.35 13.81 -9.68
C ASP A 42 12.26 14.09 -8.63
N GLU A 43 10.99 14.07 -9.04
CA GLU A 43 9.83 14.47 -8.21
C GLU A 43 8.98 13.27 -7.74
N HIS A 44 9.42 12.05 -8.05
CA HIS A 44 8.71 10.81 -7.73
C HIS A 44 9.08 10.23 -6.36
N TRP A 45 10.28 10.54 -5.82
CA TRP A 45 10.84 9.84 -4.66
C TRP A 45 9.95 9.84 -3.43
N ASP A 46 9.53 11.01 -2.96
CA ASP A 46 8.76 11.11 -1.71
C ASP A 46 7.44 10.30 -1.80
N ALA A 47 6.75 10.42 -2.94
CA ALA A 47 5.49 9.71 -3.16
C ALA A 47 5.72 8.21 -3.39
N LEU A 48 6.81 7.83 -4.08
CA LEU A 48 7.21 6.44 -4.24
C LEU A 48 7.44 5.78 -2.87
N TYR A 49 8.14 6.45 -1.96
CA TYR A 49 8.42 5.92 -0.62
C TYR A 49 7.14 5.75 0.23
N ASP A 50 6.27 6.75 0.22
CA ASP A 50 4.98 6.70 0.94
C ASP A 50 4.08 5.57 0.37
N VAL A 51 3.95 5.52 -0.96
CA VAL A 51 3.16 4.47 -1.62
C VAL A 51 3.76 3.10 -1.39
N ARG A 52 5.10 2.95 -1.35
CA ARG A 52 5.77 1.66 -1.12
C ARG A 52 5.37 1.00 0.20
N GLU A 53 5.11 1.78 1.25
CA GLU A 53 4.66 1.26 2.56
C GLU A 53 3.23 0.71 2.50
N GLY A 54 2.41 1.22 1.59
CA GLY A 54 1.02 0.83 1.38
C GLY A 54 0.06 1.42 2.41
N GLU A 55 -1.22 1.52 2.01
CA GLU A 55 -2.30 2.06 2.84
C GLU A 55 -2.74 1.06 3.93
N VAL A 56 -2.81 -0.23 3.60
CA VAL A 56 -3.27 -1.29 4.51
C VAL A 56 -2.45 -2.57 4.39
N GLU A 57 -2.31 -3.30 5.50
CA GLU A 57 -1.76 -4.66 5.50
C GLU A 57 -2.87 -5.69 5.18
N THR A 58 -2.64 -6.50 4.15
CA THR A 58 -3.66 -7.44 3.64
C THR A 58 -3.66 -8.78 4.37
N ASN A 59 -2.57 -9.10 5.09
CA ASN A 59 -2.32 -10.40 5.72
C ASN A 59 -2.33 -11.59 4.72
N LEU A 60 -2.21 -11.32 3.42
CA LEU A 60 -2.01 -12.37 2.42
C LEU A 60 -0.59 -12.96 2.56
N PRO A 61 -0.39 -14.24 2.21
CA PRO A 61 0.95 -14.82 2.17
C PRO A 61 1.86 -14.01 1.22
N CYS A 62 3.01 -13.57 1.73
CA CYS A 62 4.04 -12.92 0.93
C CYS A 62 5.35 -13.73 1.00
N PRO A 63 6.28 -13.54 0.03
CA PRO A 63 7.60 -14.12 0.10
C PRO A 63 8.33 -13.67 1.37
N SER A 64 9.15 -14.55 1.94
CA SER A 64 9.99 -14.27 3.11
C SER A 64 11.47 -14.25 2.73
N SER A 65 12.27 -13.40 3.37
CA SER A 65 13.72 -13.35 3.18
C SER A 65 14.47 -13.61 4.49
N ARG A 66 15.72 -14.09 4.39
CA ARG A 66 16.65 -14.15 5.55
C ARG A 66 17.31 -12.80 5.83
N HIS A 67 17.26 -11.89 4.87
CA HIS A 67 17.95 -10.60 4.91
C HIS A 67 17.00 -9.44 5.20
N TYR A 68 15.73 -9.59 4.83
CA TYR A 68 14.70 -8.55 4.92
C TYR A 68 13.47 -9.10 5.62
N GLU A 69 12.76 -8.22 6.31
CA GLU A 69 11.38 -8.44 6.73
C GLU A 69 10.44 -8.11 5.59
N SER A 70 9.22 -8.66 5.62
CA SER A 70 8.25 -8.56 4.54
C SER A 70 6.83 -8.52 5.05
N LYS A 71 5.99 -7.70 4.44
CA LYS A 71 4.53 -7.67 4.64
C LYS A 71 3.81 -7.63 3.29
N SER A 72 2.61 -8.20 3.23
CA SER A 72 1.71 -7.99 2.10
C SER A 72 0.86 -6.75 2.35
N VAL A 73 1.04 -5.74 1.52
CA VAL A 73 0.35 -4.45 1.65
C VAL A 73 -0.47 -4.16 0.40
N ALA A 74 -1.41 -3.23 0.51
CA ALA A 74 -2.24 -2.79 -0.59
C ALA A 74 -2.61 -1.32 -0.47
N SER A 75 -2.98 -0.72 -1.59
CA SER A 75 -3.57 0.62 -1.65
C SER A 75 -4.68 0.69 -2.67
N SER A 76 -5.60 1.62 -2.46
CA SER A 76 -6.65 1.94 -3.43
C SER A 76 -6.15 2.93 -4.48
N THR A 77 -6.49 2.68 -5.74
CA THR A 77 -6.28 3.65 -6.83
C THR A 77 -7.30 4.80 -6.73
N PRO A 78 -7.04 5.97 -7.33
CA PRO A 78 -8.04 7.04 -7.43
C PRO A 78 -9.36 6.62 -8.10
N SER A 79 -9.34 5.52 -8.87
CA SER A 79 -10.52 4.93 -9.51
C SER A 79 -11.31 3.96 -8.62
N GLY A 80 -10.78 3.61 -7.44
CA GLY A 80 -11.38 2.69 -6.47
C GLY A 80 -10.97 1.23 -6.60
N GLU A 81 -10.19 0.86 -7.63
CA GLU A 81 -9.58 -0.48 -7.73
C GLU A 81 -8.47 -0.65 -6.69
N TRP A 82 -8.28 -1.87 -6.19
CA TRP A 82 -7.22 -2.20 -5.24
C TRP A 82 -6.06 -2.93 -5.92
N VAL A 83 -4.84 -2.61 -5.48
CA VAL A 83 -3.59 -3.26 -5.91
C VAL A 83 -2.75 -3.59 -4.69
N GLY A 84 -2.14 -4.78 -4.70
CA GLY A 84 -1.29 -5.27 -3.62
C GLY A 84 0.12 -5.64 -4.08
N TRP A 85 1.08 -5.62 -3.16
CA TRP A 85 2.47 -6.02 -3.40
C TRP A 85 3.13 -6.47 -2.10
N THR A 86 4.40 -6.88 -2.18
CA THR A 86 5.21 -7.20 -1.00
C THR A 86 6.03 -5.98 -0.61
N TYR A 87 5.77 -5.44 0.58
CA TYR A 87 6.60 -4.43 1.20
C TYR A 87 7.78 -5.08 1.91
N TRP A 88 8.99 -4.86 1.39
CA TRP A 88 10.24 -5.31 2.00
C TRP A 88 10.81 -4.22 2.91
N TYR A 89 11.27 -4.57 4.12
CA TYR A 89 11.83 -3.59 5.03
C TYR A 89 12.85 -4.21 6.01
N GLY A 90 13.47 -3.37 6.84
CA GLY A 90 14.50 -3.80 7.77
C GLY A 90 15.81 -4.17 7.09
N GLY A 91 16.55 -5.11 7.69
CA GLY A 91 17.88 -5.50 7.24
C GLY A 91 19.01 -4.89 8.09
N GLY A 92 20.24 -5.01 7.59
CA GLY A 92 21.45 -4.48 8.22
C GLY A 92 21.78 -3.06 7.76
N LYS A 93 22.86 -2.49 8.31
CA LYS A 93 23.34 -1.13 7.98
C LYS A 93 23.61 -0.89 6.48
N TYR A 94 23.83 -1.96 5.71
CA TYR A 94 24.14 -1.92 4.27
C TYR A 94 23.02 -2.55 3.43
N SER A 95 21.81 -2.58 3.98
CA SER A 95 20.62 -3.07 3.30
C SER A 95 19.91 -1.90 2.63
N GLU A 96 19.48 -2.12 1.39
CA GLU A 96 18.73 -1.16 0.59
C GLU A 96 17.42 -1.85 0.17
N PRO A 97 16.50 -2.13 1.10
CA PRO A 97 15.20 -2.74 0.77
C PRO A 97 14.38 -1.88 -0.21
N GLU A 98 14.66 -0.59 -0.29
CA GLU A 98 14.10 0.37 -1.25
C GLU A 98 14.47 0.09 -2.70
N ASP A 99 15.61 -0.55 -2.95
CA ASP A 99 16.11 -0.88 -4.29
C ASP A 99 15.55 -2.21 -4.82
N ILE A 100 14.77 -2.94 -4.01
CA ILE A 100 14.09 -4.16 -4.46
C ILE A 100 12.97 -3.77 -5.42
N ASP A 101 12.99 -4.30 -6.64
CA ASP A 101 11.88 -4.10 -7.60
C ASP A 101 10.59 -4.74 -7.06
N TRP A 102 9.71 -3.91 -6.52
CA TRP A 102 8.47 -4.31 -5.87
C TRP A 102 7.22 -4.01 -6.70
N MET A 103 7.31 -3.06 -7.64
CA MET A 103 6.18 -2.64 -8.47
C MET A 103 5.87 -3.67 -9.56
N SER A 104 6.90 -4.31 -10.12
CA SER A 104 6.72 -5.34 -11.16
C SER A 104 6.05 -6.63 -10.62
N GLU A 105 6.16 -6.88 -9.31
CA GLU A 105 5.57 -8.02 -8.60
C GLU A 105 4.18 -7.72 -8.02
N ALA A 106 3.61 -6.55 -8.36
CA ALA A 106 2.28 -6.17 -7.89
C ALA A 106 1.17 -7.03 -8.52
N TYR A 107 0.05 -7.13 -7.82
CA TYR A 107 -1.10 -7.95 -8.21
C TYR A 107 -2.42 -7.26 -7.92
N ASP A 108 -3.44 -7.57 -8.74
CA ASP A 108 -4.79 -7.07 -8.54
C ASP A 108 -5.45 -7.72 -7.31
N LEU A 109 -6.27 -6.95 -6.61
CA LEU A 109 -7.01 -7.38 -5.43
C LEU A 109 -8.52 -7.15 -5.59
N ASP A 110 -9.30 -8.17 -5.26
CA ASP A 110 -10.74 -8.04 -5.03
C ASP A 110 -10.98 -7.71 -3.55
N CYS A 111 -11.31 -6.45 -3.25
CA CYS A 111 -11.62 -6.01 -1.89
C CYS A 111 -13.13 -6.06 -1.62
N VAL A 112 -13.52 -6.73 -0.53
CA VAL A 112 -14.90 -6.73 -0.01
C VAL A 112 -14.89 -6.20 1.41
N GLU A 113 -15.35 -4.97 1.58
CA GLU A 113 -15.52 -4.38 2.91
C GLU A 113 -16.76 -4.96 3.60
N THR A 114 -16.60 -5.42 4.85
CA THR A 114 -17.71 -5.92 5.67
C THR A 114 -17.61 -5.32 7.07
N GLU A 115 -18.53 -4.42 7.40
CA GLU A 115 -18.65 -3.88 8.75
C GLU A 115 -19.33 -4.90 9.67
N ARG A 116 -18.77 -5.13 10.88
CA ARG A 116 -19.35 -6.03 11.88
C ARG A 116 -19.44 -5.35 13.24
N LEU A 117 -20.65 -5.21 13.76
CA LEU A 117 -20.90 -4.76 15.14
C LEU A 117 -20.83 -5.97 16.08
N VAL A 118 -19.88 -5.98 17.02
CA VAL A 118 -19.74 -7.07 18.01
C VAL A 118 -20.01 -6.55 19.42
N THR A 119 -21.03 -7.11 20.08
CA THR A 119 -21.29 -6.87 21.51
C THR A 119 -20.80 -8.06 22.33
N VAL A 120 -19.79 -7.85 23.16
CA VAL A 120 -19.30 -8.85 24.13
C VAL A 120 -19.86 -8.51 25.51
N ARG A 121 -20.51 -9.48 26.17
CA ARG A 121 -20.97 -9.34 27.56
C ARG A 121 -20.36 -10.47 28.39
N GLU A 122 -19.49 -10.09 29.30
CA GLU A 122 -18.95 -11.00 30.30
C GLU A 122 -19.69 -10.81 31.62
N PHE A 123 -20.03 -11.93 32.25
CA PHE A 123 -20.76 -11.93 33.52
C PHE A 123 -19.96 -12.76 34.52
N SER A 124 -19.73 -12.21 35.70
CA SER A 124 -19.24 -12.94 36.86
C SER A 124 -20.31 -13.00 37.95
N LYS A 125 -20.33 -14.10 38.69
CA LYS A 125 -21.25 -14.27 39.82
C LYS A 125 -20.75 -13.41 40.98
N ARG A 126 -21.61 -12.57 41.55
CA ARG A 126 -21.31 -11.81 42.77
C ARG A 126 -21.41 -12.75 43.97
N GLU A 127 -20.32 -12.98 44.70
CA GLU A 127 -20.40 -13.67 45.99
C GLU A 127 -21.08 -12.74 47.00
N SER A 128 -22.24 -13.17 47.50
CA SER A 128 -22.96 -12.47 48.56
C SER A 128 -22.61 -13.13 49.89
N ASN A 129 -21.73 -12.50 50.66
CA ASN A 129 -21.58 -12.80 52.09
C ASN A 129 -22.74 -12.11 52.82
N TYR A 130 -23.87 -12.83 52.96
CA TYR A 130 -24.86 -12.45 53.96
C TYR A 130 -24.45 -13.09 55.28
N ASP A 131 -23.97 -12.26 56.21
CA ASP A 131 -23.84 -12.56 57.65
C ASP A 131 -25.23 -12.60 58.33
#